data_AF-A0AAD9J477-F1
#
_entry.id   AF-A0AAD9J477-F1
#
_cell.length_a   1.000
_cell.length_b   1.000
_cell.length_c   1.000
_cell.angle_alpha   90.00
_cell.angle_beta   90.00
_cell.angle_gamma   90.00
#
_symmetry.space_group_name_H-M   'P 1'
#
loop_
_entity.id
_entity.type
_entity.pdbx_description
1 polymer ?
#
loop_
_entity_poly.entity_id
_entity_poly.type
_entity_poly.pdbx_seq_one_letter_code
_entity_poly.pdbx_strand_id
1 'polypeptide(L)'
;MREYTQKYTWHLPLYNALQQDYDNQLAVVAIPCNQFLLQEPGTNPEIPYTYRFVRPGGNFIHTFELAAKIDVNGEKEDPLYTFLKDACPAPKELIGNPDELYFTPIRVNDITWNFEKFLINTSGAPYKRYEPEVHPDNLRSDIDEILAPIKKGTS
;
A
#
# COMPACT_ATOMS: atom_id res chain seq x y z
N MET A 1 7.28 -26.64 -7.93
CA MET A 1 7.35 -25.92 -6.66
C MET A 1 7.13 -24.45 -7.01
N ARG A 2 5.96 -23.85 -6.71
CA ARG A 2 5.77 -22.41 -6.98
C ARG A 2 6.64 -21.69 -5.95
N GLU A 3 7.64 -20.95 -6.38
CA GLU A 3 8.38 -20.07 -5.48
C GLU A 3 7.41 -19.01 -4.98
N TYR A 4 6.93 -19.17 -3.73
CA TYR A 4 6.07 -18.22 -3.04
C TYR A 4 6.88 -16.99 -2.63
N THR A 5 7.43 -16.29 -3.63
CA THR A 5 8.11 -15.02 -3.43
C THR A 5 7.06 -13.98 -3.05
N GLN A 6 7.30 -13.25 -1.96
CA GLN A 6 6.57 -12.02 -1.70
C GLN A 6 6.90 -11.08 -2.86
N LYS A 7 5.96 -10.96 -3.80
CA LYS A 7 6.13 -10.07 -4.94
C LYS A 7 6.22 -8.63 -4.42
N TYR A 8 7.01 -7.81 -5.12
CA TYR A 8 7.13 -6.36 -4.90
C TYR A 8 7.81 -5.91 -3.60
N THR A 9 8.43 -6.78 -2.78
CA THR A 9 9.25 -6.32 -1.63
C THR A 9 10.41 -5.43 -2.04
N TRP A 10 10.86 -5.52 -3.29
CA TRP A 10 11.84 -4.61 -3.88
C TRP A 10 11.30 -3.17 -4.09
N HIS A 11 10.00 -2.92 -3.90
CA HIS A 11 9.44 -1.57 -3.82
C HIS A 11 9.81 -0.86 -2.51
N LEU A 12 10.12 -1.58 -1.43
CA LEU A 12 10.32 -0.98 -0.11
C LEU A 12 11.47 0.06 -0.10
N PRO A 13 12.66 -0.20 -0.70
CA PRO A 13 13.68 0.83 -0.83
C PRO A 13 13.27 2.02 -1.71
N LEU A 14 12.39 1.81 -2.69
CA LEU A 14 11.91 2.87 -3.57
C LEU A 14 10.95 3.82 -2.85
N TYR A 15 10.18 3.34 -1.87
CA TYR A 15 9.39 4.22 -1.02
C TYR A 15 10.25 5.10 -0.11
N ASN A 16 11.40 4.60 0.37
CA ASN A 16 12.36 5.44 1.08
C ASN A 16 12.87 6.57 0.16
N ALA A 17 13.27 6.22 -1.07
CA ALA A 17 13.74 7.20 -2.06
C ALA A 17 12.64 8.21 -2.42
N LEU A 18 11.40 7.75 -2.59
CA LEU A 18 10.28 8.63 -2.89
C LEU A 18 10.03 9.63 -1.75
N GLN A 19 9.97 9.19 -0.49
CA GLN A 19 9.86 10.13 0.64
C GLN A 19 11.05 11.09 0.69
N GLN A 20 12.27 10.62 0.42
CA GLN A 20 13.45 11.47 0.42
C GLN A 20 13.37 12.58 -0.64
N ASP A 21 12.86 12.28 -1.84
CA ASP A 21 12.76 13.25 -2.93
C ASP A 21 11.70 14.33 -2.69
N TYR A 22 10.63 13.99 -1.96
CA TYR A 22 9.55 14.92 -1.60
C TYR A 22 9.70 15.53 -0.21
N ASP A 23 10.69 15.10 0.56
CA ASP A 23 10.99 15.56 1.92
C ASP A 23 9.72 15.62 2.79
N ASN A 24 9.38 16.77 3.36
CA ASN A 24 8.22 16.92 4.26
C ASN A 24 6.87 17.03 3.53
N GLN A 25 6.83 16.88 2.20
CA GLN A 25 5.61 17.01 1.40
C GLN A 25 4.94 15.65 1.10
N LEU A 26 5.63 14.54 1.36
CA LEU A 26 5.10 13.20 1.19
C LEU A 26 5.41 12.34 2.43
N ALA A 27 4.35 11.79 3.03
CA ALA A 27 4.47 10.72 4.01
C ALA A 27 4.00 9.41 3.37
N VAL A 28 4.80 8.35 3.55
CA VAL A 28 4.42 6.98 3.22
C VAL A 28 4.08 6.26 4.53
N VAL A 29 2.91 5.64 4.55
CA VAL A 29 2.46 4.79 5.67
C VAL A 29 2.27 3.38 5.14
N ALA A 30 3.04 2.45 5.69
CA ALA A 30 2.93 1.03 5.37
C ALA A 30 2.00 0.34 6.38
N ILE A 31 0.99 -0.35 5.85
CA ILE A 31 0.02 -1.09 6.64
C ILE A 31 0.26 -2.59 6.45
N PRO A 32 0.83 -3.29 7.45
CA PRO A 32 1.01 -4.73 7.36
C PRO A 32 -0.34 -5.45 7.33
N CYS A 33 -0.46 -6.50 6.52
CA CYS A 33 -1.66 -7.32 6.41
C CYS A 33 -1.28 -8.76 6.05
N ASN A 34 -1.94 -9.74 6.66
CA ASN A 34 -1.63 -11.15 6.43
C ASN A 34 -2.67 -11.90 5.57
N GLN A 35 -3.60 -11.19 4.93
CA GLN A 35 -4.75 -11.79 4.23
C GLN A 35 -4.42 -12.38 2.86
N PHE A 36 -3.23 -12.11 2.32
CA PHE A 36 -2.80 -12.52 0.97
C PHE A 36 -1.69 -13.56 1.05
N LEU A 37 -2.04 -14.84 0.86
CA LEU A 37 -1.14 -16.00 1.00
C LEU A 37 -0.31 -16.02 2.29
N LEU A 38 -0.84 -15.47 3.38
CA LEU A 38 -0.18 -15.43 4.69
C LEU A 38 1.26 -14.87 4.62
N GLN A 39 1.46 -13.86 3.78
CA GLN A 39 2.77 -13.30 3.49
C GLN A 39 3.31 -12.36 4.59
N GLU A 40 2.54 -12.03 5.62
CA GLU A 40 3.00 -11.22 6.77
C GLU A 40 2.71 -11.94 8.12
N PRO A 41 3.33 -13.13 8.34
CA PRO A 41 3.03 -13.96 9.49
C PRO A 41 3.54 -13.36 10.81
N GLY A 42 4.56 -12.50 10.75
CA GLY A 42 5.19 -11.88 11.92
C GLY A 42 4.25 -10.97 12.71
N THR A 43 4.48 -10.86 14.00
CA THR A 43 3.78 -9.92 14.90
C THR A 43 4.26 -8.48 14.68
N ASN A 44 3.52 -7.48 15.17
CA ASN A 44 3.88 -6.07 15.01
C ASN A 44 5.34 -5.76 15.41
N PRO A 45 5.88 -6.28 16.53
CA PRO A 45 7.29 -6.05 16.88
C PRO A 45 8.30 -6.78 15.97
N GLU A 46 7.90 -7.85 15.28
CA GLU A 46 8.78 -8.68 14.45
C GLU A 46 8.94 -8.14 13.03
N ILE A 47 7.92 -7.47 12.49
CA ILE A 47 7.90 -6.98 11.09
C ILE A 47 9.13 -6.10 10.77
N PRO A 48 9.51 -5.11 11.60
CA PRO A 48 10.73 -4.33 11.36
C PRO A 48 12.00 -5.18 11.23
N TYR A 49 12.12 -6.25 12.01
CA TYR A 49 13.27 -7.15 11.97
C TYR A 49 13.27 -8.02 10.71
N THR A 50 12.09 -8.48 10.26
CA THR A 50 11.93 -9.19 9.00
C THR A 50 12.41 -8.33 7.82
N TYR A 51 12.02 -7.05 7.79
CA TYR A 51 12.46 -6.13 6.74
C TYR A 51 13.97 -5.94 6.75
N ARG A 52 14.55 -5.76 7.93
CA ARG A 52 15.99 -5.51 8.11
C ARG A 52 16.87 -6.71 7.75
N PHE A 53 16.46 -7.91 8.17
CA PHE A 53 17.34 -9.08 8.17
C PHE A 53 16.95 -10.16 7.17
N VAL A 54 15.69 -10.22 6.74
CA VAL A 54 15.16 -11.32 5.93
C VAL A 54 14.80 -10.85 4.53
N ARG A 55 13.80 -9.97 4.41
CA ARG A 55 13.34 -9.45 3.12
C ARG A 55 12.74 -8.06 3.29
N PRO A 56 13.32 -7.02 2.67
CA PRO A 56 14.38 -7.07 1.66
C PRO A 56 15.74 -7.49 2.21
N GLY A 57 15.96 -7.44 3.53
CA GLY A 57 17.21 -7.86 4.15
C GLY A 57 18.33 -6.83 3.94
N GLY A 58 19.59 -7.25 4.09
CA GLY A 58 20.74 -6.38 3.80
C GLY A 58 20.88 -5.18 4.75
N ASN A 59 20.37 -5.28 5.98
CA ASN A 59 20.28 -4.17 6.93
C ASN A 59 19.40 -3.01 6.43
N PHE A 60 18.41 -3.28 5.60
CA PHE A 60 17.44 -2.28 5.18
C PHE A 60 16.75 -1.63 6.40
N ILE A 61 16.65 -0.31 6.38
CA ILE A 61 15.93 0.49 7.38
C ILE A 61 14.89 1.29 6.62
N HIS A 62 13.62 1.10 6.95
CA HIS A 62 12.53 1.88 6.38
C HIS A 62 12.54 3.31 6.96
N THR A 63 12.22 4.30 6.12
CA THR A 63 12.00 5.69 6.56
C THR A 63 10.53 6.03 6.69
N PHE A 64 9.65 5.16 6.20
CA PHE A 64 8.20 5.31 6.24
C PHE A 64 7.61 4.88 7.58
N GLU A 65 6.43 5.38 7.92
CA GLU A 65 5.70 4.94 9.10
C GLU A 65 5.20 3.51 8.92
N LEU A 66 5.36 2.67 9.94
CA LEU A 66 4.82 1.32 9.96
C LEU A 66 3.67 1.25 10.97
N ALA A 67 2.44 1.09 10.49
CA ALA A 67 1.27 0.96 11.35
C ALA A 67 1.18 -0.45 11.97
N ALA A 68 0.22 -0.63 12.87
CA ALA A 68 -0.14 -1.96 13.34
C ALA A 68 -0.71 -2.82 12.21
N LYS A 69 -0.46 -4.12 12.27
CA LYS A 69 -1.05 -5.11 11.36
C LYS A 69 -2.57 -5.14 11.52
N ILE A 70 -3.27 -5.03 10.41
CA ILE A 70 -4.74 -5.05 10.35
C ILE A 70 -5.24 -5.95 9.22
N ASP A 71 -6.54 -6.24 9.25
CA ASP A 71 -7.27 -6.80 8.12
C ASP A 71 -7.76 -5.64 7.23
N VAL A 72 -7.63 -5.80 5.91
CA VAL A 72 -8.01 -4.79 4.91
C VAL A 72 -9.28 -5.16 4.14
N ASN A 73 -9.69 -6.43 4.25
CA ASN A 73 -10.88 -7.01 3.62
C ASN A 73 -11.70 -7.87 4.59
N GLY A 74 -12.94 -8.18 4.19
CA GLY A 74 -13.84 -9.10 4.88
C GLY A 74 -14.65 -8.45 6.01
N GLU A 75 -15.18 -9.28 6.92
CA GLU A 75 -16.00 -8.82 8.06
C GLU A 75 -15.22 -8.02 9.10
N LYS A 76 -13.91 -8.26 9.20
CA LYS A 76 -13.02 -7.65 10.21
C LYS A 76 -12.14 -6.55 9.64
N GLU A 77 -12.41 -6.11 8.41
CA GLU A 77 -11.63 -5.04 7.80
C GLU A 77 -11.65 -3.77 8.66
N ASP A 78 -10.51 -3.10 8.71
CA ASP A 78 -10.40 -1.84 9.42
C ASP A 78 -11.25 -0.75 8.72
N PRO A 79 -11.97 0.10 9.48
CA PRO A 79 -12.79 1.18 8.91
C PRO A 79 -12.02 2.11 7.96
N LEU A 80 -10.71 2.29 8.15
CA LEU A 80 -9.87 3.03 7.21
C LEU A 80 -9.92 2.42 5.82
N TYR A 81 -9.80 1.10 5.70
CA TYR A 81 -9.80 0.42 4.41
C TYR A 81 -11.20 0.35 3.80
N THR A 82 -12.26 0.28 4.59
CA THR A 82 -13.63 0.50 4.09
C THR A 82 -13.73 1.87 3.41
N PHE A 83 -13.33 2.94 4.11
CA PHE A 83 -13.36 4.30 3.58
C PHE A 83 -12.52 4.46 2.30
N LEU A 84 -11.29 3.95 2.30
CA LEU A 84 -10.39 4.07 1.16
C LEU A 84 -10.89 3.31 -0.07
N LYS A 85 -11.36 2.08 0.11
CA LYS A 85 -11.95 1.28 -0.97
C LYS A 85 -13.16 2.00 -1.56
N ASP A 86 -14.09 2.46 -0.72
CA ASP A 86 -15.31 3.14 -1.18
C ASP A 86 -15.01 4.45 -1.95
N ALA A 87 -14.00 5.21 -1.52
CA ALA A 87 -13.60 6.45 -2.18
C ALA A 87 -12.85 6.22 -3.51
N CYS A 88 -12.11 5.12 -3.64
CA CYS A 88 -11.32 4.78 -4.82
C CYS A 88 -11.58 3.33 -5.25
N PRO A 89 -12.49 3.11 -6.23
CA PRO A 89 -12.84 1.79 -6.70
C PRO A 89 -11.64 0.96 -7.18
N ALA A 90 -11.80 -0.36 -7.15
CA ALA A 90 -10.75 -1.30 -7.48
C ALA A 90 -10.18 -1.02 -8.88
N PRO A 91 -8.85 -1.02 -9.03
CA PRO A 91 -8.19 -0.77 -10.32
C PRO A 91 -8.37 -1.94 -11.30
N LYS A 92 -8.76 -3.13 -10.80
CA LYS A 92 -9.09 -4.33 -11.59
C LYS A 92 -10.44 -4.88 -11.16
N GLU A 93 -11.22 -5.36 -12.12
CA GLU A 93 -12.52 -6.00 -11.88
C GLU A 93 -12.38 -7.42 -11.28
N LEU A 94 -11.24 -8.07 -11.51
CA LEU A 94 -10.98 -9.43 -11.05
C LEU A 94 -10.30 -9.41 -9.68
N ILE A 95 -11.04 -9.90 -8.70
CA ILE A 95 -10.47 -10.32 -7.42
C ILE A 95 -9.79 -11.66 -7.70
N GLY A 96 -8.55 -11.83 -7.21
CA GLY A 96 -7.71 -12.99 -7.51
C GLY A 96 -8.36 -14.36 -7.19
N ASN A 97 -7.60 -15.44 -7.34
CA ASN A 97 -8.12 -16.78 -7.06
C ASN A 97 -8.69 -16.86 -5.63
N PRO A 98 -9.99 -17.18 -5.42
CA PRO A 98 -10.60 -17.22 -4.09
C PRO A 98 -9.88 -18.16 -3.10
N ASP A 99 -9.22 -19.22 -3.60
CA ASP A 99 -8.44 -20.14 -2.77
C ASP A 99 -7.16 -19.50 -2.18
N GLU A 100 -6.75 -18.33 -2.69
CA GLU A 100 -5.57 -17.58 -2.26
C GLU A 100 -5.93 -16.44 -1.29
N LEU A 101 -7.23 -16.24 -1.02
CA LEU A 101 -7.77 -15.15 -0.21
C LEU A 101 -8.22 -15.66 1.16
N TYR A 102 -7.66 -15.11 2.23
CA TYR A 102 -7.91 -15.55 3.60
C TYR A 102 -8.92 -14.64 4.32
N PHE A 103 -10.01 -14.27 3.64
CA PHE A 103 -11.06 -13.41 4.19
C PHE A 103 -12.43 -13.71 3.56
N THR A 104 -13.49 -13.33 4.27
CA THR A 104 -14.89 -13.42 3.83
C THR A 104 -15.70 -12.29 4.49
N PRO A 105 -16.78 -11.78 3.87
CA PRO A 105 -17.18 -12.03 2.48
C PRO A 105 -16.23 -11.37 1.49
N ILE A 106 -16.22 -11.87 0.25
CA ILE A 106 -15.51 -11.25 -0.86
C ILE A 106 -16.44 -10.21 -1.50
N ARG A 107 -15.92 -8.99 -1.72
CA ARG A 107 -16.64 -7.85 -2.33
C ARG A 107 -15.85 -7.34 -3.52
N VAL A 108 -16.56 -6.90 -4.58
CA VAL A 108 -15.99 -6.39 -5.85
C VAL A 108 -14.86 -5.37 -5.70
N ASN A 109 -14.87 -4.62 -4.60
CA ASN A 109 -13.94 -3.52 -4.36
C ASN A 109 -12.76 -3.88 -3.45
N ASP A 110 -12.66 -5.14 -3.00
CA ASP A 110 -11.63 -5.58 -2.07
C ASP A 110 -10.21 -5.35 -2.59
N ILE A 111 -9.26 -5.20 -1.66
CA ILE A 111 -7.84 -5.20 -1.99
C ILE A 111 -7.51 -6.56 -2.60
N THR A 112 -6.88 -6.58 -3.77
CA THR A 112 -6.63 -7.80 -4.53
C THR A 112 -5.33 -8.50 -4.14
N TRP A 113 -4.34 -7.74 -3.66
CA TRP A 113 -3.04 -8.28 -3.24
C TRP A 113 -2.23 -7.32 -2.36
N ASN A 114 -1.12 -7.83 -1.81
CA ASN A 114 -0.08 -7.02 -1.18
C ASN A 114 0.42 -5.90 -2.12
N PHE A 115 0.80 -4.75 -1.55
CA PHE A 115 1.34 -3.58 -2.25
C PHE A 115 0.36 -2.78 -3.13
N GLU A 116 -0.96 -2.98 -3.02
CA GLU A 116 -1.90 -1.94 -3.45
C GLU A 116 -1.66 -0.63 -2.69
N LYS A 117 -1.93 0.49 -3.35
CA LYS A 117 -1.54 1.82 -2.87
C LYS A 117 -2.71 2.77 -2.98
N PHE A 118 -2.87 3.64 -2.00
CA PHE A 118 -3.78 4.78 -2.08
C PHE A 118 -2.94 6.05 -1.97
N LEU A 119 -3.15 6.98 -2.90
CA LEU A 119 -2.61 8.33 -2.80
C LEU A 119 -3.69 9.20 -2.18
N ILE A 120 -3.35 9.87 -1.09
CA ILE A 120 -4.20 10.81 -0.37
C ILE A 120 -3.65 12.21 -0.63
N ASN A 121 -4.54 13.16 -0.97
CA ASN A 121 -4.12 14.52 -1.25
C ASN A 121 -3.88 15.33 0.04
N THR A 122 -3.40 16.57 -0.11
CA THR A 122 -3.09 17.47 1.00
C THR A 122 -4.31 17.92 1.82
N SER A 123 -5.54 17.71 1.34
CA SER A 123 -6.77 17.95 2.12
C SER A 123 -7.24 16.72 2.91
N GLY A 124 -6.53 15.59 2.79
CA GLY A 124 -6.89 14.32 3.43
C GLY A 124 -7.90 13.48 2.63
N ALA A 125 -8.24 13.89 1.40
CA ALA A 125 -9.16 13.13 0.56
C ALA A 125 -8.41 12.09 -0.29
N PRO A 126 -8.93 10.85 -0.43
CA PRO A 126 -8.39 9.88 -1.36
C PRO A 126 -8.40 10.42 -2.79
N TYR A 127 -7.25 10.38 -3.44
CA TYR A 127 -7.04 10.88 -4.80
C TYR A 127 -7.11 9.74 -5.82
N LYS A 128 -6.36 8.66 -5.57
CA LYS A 128 -6.23 7.55 -6.53
C LYS A 128 -5.80 6.26 -5.84
N ARG A 129 -6.26 5.13 -6.37
CA ARG A 129 -5.84 3.77 -5.98
C ARG A 129 -5.01 3.14 -7.10
N TYR A 130 -3.95 2.44 -6.73
CA TYR A 130 -3.00 1.83 -7.64
C TYR A 130 -2.86 0.34 -7.38
N GLU A 131 -2.64 -0.37 -8.48
CA GLU A 131 -2.34 -1.78 -8.44
C GLU A 131 -1.01 -2.12 -7.77
N PRO A 132 -0.84 -3.35 -7.27
CA PRO A 132 0.42 -3.85 -6.71
C PRO A 132 1.63 -3.58 -7.60
N GLU A 133 1.50 -3.85 -8.89
CA GLU A 133 2.57 -3.82 -9.89
C GLU A 133 3.01 -2.42 -10.33
N VAL A 134 2.23 -1.38 -10.00
CA VAL A 134 2.63 0.00 -10.29
C VAL A 134 3.94 0.30 -9.56
N HIS A 135 4.97 0.62 -10.34
CA HIS A 135 6.28 1.01 -9.83
C HIS A 135 6.18 2.30 -9.00
N PRO A 136 6.83 2.43 -7.84
CA PRO A 136 6.74 3.62 -7.00
C PRO A 136 7.12 4.94 -7.72
N ASP A 137 8.07 4.92 -8.65
CA ASP A 137 8.39 6.12 -9.45
C ASP A 137 7.24 6.59 -10.35
N ASN A 138 6.33 5.69 -10.75
CA ASN A 138 5.16 6.06 -11.55
C ASN A 138 4.11 6.83 -10.72
N LEU A 139 4.28 6.94 -9.40
CA LEU A 139 3.42 7.75 -8.55
C LEU A 139 3.78 9.24 -8.62
N ARG A 140 5.01 9.57 -9.05
CA ARG A 140 5.55 10.93 -9.05
C ARG A 140 4.70 11.92 -9.81
N SER A 141 4.21 11.55 -10.99
CA SER A 141 3.38 12.45 -11.80
C SER A 141 2.11 12.87 -11.08
N ASP A 142 1.47 11.95 -10.37
CA ASP A 142 0.25 12.22 -9.61
C ASP A 142 0.56 12.99 -8.32
N ILE A 143 1.70 12.72 -7.68
CA ILE A 143 2.18 13.48 -6.50
C ILE A 143 2.48 14.93 -6.89
N ASP A 144 3.21 15.14 -7.99
CA ASP A 144 3.55 16.47 -8.50
C ASP A 144 2.28 17.26 -8.86
N GLU A 145 1.26 16.59 -9.40
CA GLU A 145 -0.04 17.20 -9.70
C GLU A 145 -0.76 17.65 -8.42
N ILE A 146 -0.77 16.83 -7.36
CA ILE A 146 -1.38 17.16 -6.08
C ILE A 146 -0.66 18.33 -5.39
N LEU A 147 0.67 18.37 -5.48
CA LEU A 147 1.50 19.40 -4.86
C LEU A 147 1.55 20.70 -5.68
N ALA A 148 1.15 20.66 -6.95
CA ALA A 148 1.12 21.84 -7.79
C ALA A 148 0.23 22.93 -7.15
N PRO A 149 0.65 24.20 -7.15
CA PRO A 149 -0.16 25.28 -6.62
C PRO A 149 -1.49 25.34 -7.38
N ILE A 150 -2.59 25.45 -6.64
CA ILE A 150 -3.93 25.62 -7.22
C ILE A 150 -3.87 26.81 -8.17
N LYS A 151 -4.06 26.57 -9.48
CA LYS A 151 -4.25 27.64 -10.45
C LYS A 151 -5.53 28.36 -10.06
N LYS A 152 -5.41 29.47 -9.33
CA LYS A 152 -6.54 30.39 -9.11
C LYS A 152 -6.96 30.85 -10.50
N GLY A 153 -8.11 30.36 -10.96
CA GLY A 153 -8.73 30.83 -12.18
C GLY A 153 -8.90 32.33 -12.07
N THR A 154 -8.23 33.08 -12.95
CA THR A 154 -8.60 34.46 -13.25
C THR A 154 -10.01 34.43 -13.81
N SER A 155 -10.97 34.86 -13.01
CA SER A 155 -12.29 35.36 -13.44
C SER A 155 -12.38 36.82 -13.04
#